data_AF-A0A959FN66-F1
#
_entry.id   AF-A0A959FN66-F1
#
_cell.length_a   1.000
_cell.length_b   1.000
_cell.length_c   1.000
_cell.angle_alpha   90.00
_cell.angle_beta   90.00
_cell.angle_gamma   90.00
#
_symmetry.space_group_name_H-M   'P 1'
#
loop_
_entity.id
_entity.type
_entity.pdbx_description
1 polymer ?
#
loop_
_entity_poly.entity_id
_entity_poly.type
_entity_poly.pdbx_seq_one_letter_code
_entity_poly.pdbx_strand_id
1 'polypeptide(L)'
;MTYNVGRIDRSIRFALGFILLWLGLFILNGIGGAPWGVLVAVLAVAPFYMAISRNCFVFKWLGIHSLSAHELEQYGDPYAG
;
A
#
# COMPACT_ATOMS: atom_id res chain seq x y z
N MET A 1 -17.98 -2.54 -7.84
CA MET A 1 -17.04 -2.94 -6.76
C MET A 1 -16.05 -3.95 -7.31
N THR A 2 -14.94 -3.46 -7.84
CA THR A 2 -13.95 -4.28 -8.53
C THR A 2 -12.96 -4.81 -7.50
N TYR A 3 -13.29 -5.97 -6.93
CA TYR A 3 -12.41 -6.70 -6.01
C TYR A 3 -11.29 -7.38 -6.80
N ASN A 4 -10.29 -6.63 -7.26
CA ASN A 4 -9.07 -7.27 -7.76
C ASN A 4 -7.82 -6.48 -7.40
N VAL A 5 -7.48 -6.49 -6.12
CA VAL A 5 -6.10 -6.29 -5.68
C VAL A 5 -5.43 -7.65 -5.79
N GLY A 6 -4.82 -7.92 -6.95
CA GLY A 6 -4.17 -9.20 -7.21
C GLY A 6 -3.21 -9.57 -6.07
N ARG A 7 -3.04 -10.87 -5.82
CA ARG A 7 -2.12 -11.41 -4.79
C ARG A 7 -0.75 -10.70 -4.79
N ILE A 8 -0.28 -10.30 -5.98
CA ILE A 8 0.97 -9.56 -6.20
C ILE A 8 0.98 -8.18 -5.53
N ASP A 9 -0.05 -7.34 -5.72
CA ASP A 9 -0.09 -6.02 -5.08
C ASP A 9 -0.11 -6.13 -3.55
N ARG A 10 -0.86 -7.11 -3.03
CA ARG A 10 -0.90 -7.39 -1.60
C ARG A 10 0.49 -7.77 -1.09
N SER A 11 1.21 -8.62 -1.80
CA SER A 11 2.59 -9.00 -1.47
C SER A 11 3.55 -7.81 -1.54
N ILE A 12 3.43 -6.96 -2.56
CA ILE A 12 4.28 -5.75 -2.70
C ILE A 12 4.05 -4.80 -1.52
N ARG A 13 2.80 -4.58 -1.10
CA ARG A 13 2.51 -3.72 0.07
C ARG A 13 3.00 -4.31 1.37
N PHE A 14 2.87 -5.63 1.53
CA PHE A 14 3.39 -6.32 2.69
C PHE A 14 4.92 -6.19 2.75
N ALA A 15 5.60 -6.39 1.62
CA ALA A 15 7.04 -6.18 1.50
C ALA A 15 7.43 -4.72 1.79
N LEU A 16 6.70 -3.75 1.23
CA LEU A 16 6.93 -2.32 1.48
C LEU A 16 6.78 -1.97 2.96
N GLY A 17 5.76 -2.50 3.63
CA GLY A 17 5.56 -2.35 5.07
C GLY A 17 6.74 -2.91 5.87
N PHE A 18 7.23 -4.11 5.52
CA PHE A 18 8.42 -4.68 6.16
C PHE A 18 9.69 -3.85 5.93
N ILE A 19 9.89 -3.35 4.71
CA ILE A 19 11.05 -2.52 4.36
C ILE A 19 11.02 -1.22 5.17
N LEU A 20 9.86 -0.54 5.24
CA LEU A 20 9.69 0.68 6.02
C LEU A 20 9.88 0.43 7.51
N LEU A 21 9.35 -0.67 8.03
CA LEU A 21 9.53 -1.05 9.43
C LEU A 21 11.01 -1.30 9.74
N TRP A 22 11.72 -2.02 8.86
CA TRP A 22 13.15 -2.28 9.01
C TRP A 22 13.98 -0.99 8.93
N LEU A 23 13.68 -0.10 7.98
CA LEU A 23 14.31 1.22 7.86
C LEU A 23 14.07 2.06 9.12
N GLY A 24 12.84 2.14 9.61
CA GLY A 24 12.48 2.92 10.79
C GLY A 24 13.15 2.40 12.07
N LEU A 25 13.11 1.09 12.28
CA LEU A 25 13.64 0.48 13.51
C LEU A 25 15.17 0.42 13.55
N PHE A 26 15.82 0.01 12.45
CA PHE A 26 17.26 -0.26 12.43
C PHE A 26 18.07 0.88 11.82
N ILE A 27 17.76 1.32 10.59
CA ILE A 27 18.55 2.34 9.88
C ILE A 27 18.39 3.72 10.50
N LEU A 28 17.16 4.09 10.86
CA LEU A 28 16.84 5.36 11.50
C LEU A 28 16.87 5.28 13.04
N ASN A 29 17.37 4.16 13.60
CA ASN A 29 17.53 3.94 15.03
C ASN A 29 16.26 4.17 15.87
N GLY A 30 15.09 3.79 15.35
CA GLY A 30 13.83 3.83 16.10
C GLY A 30 13.86 2.98 17.37
N ILE A 31 14.61 1.87 17.36
CA ILE A 31 14.83 1.03 18.57
C ILE A 31 15.54 1.82 19.67
N GLY A 32 16.48 2.69 19.31
CA GLY A 32 17.16 3.59 20.24
C GLY A 32 16.34 4.82 20.66
N GLY A 33 15.07 4.91 20.25
CA GLY A 33 14.18 6.03 20.59
C GLY A 33 14.33 7.25 19.68
N ALA A 34 15.02 7.13 18.53
CA ALA A 34 15.11 8.23 17.58
C ALA A 34 13.71 8.58 17.04
N PRO A 35 13.24 9.84 17.18
CA PRO A 35 11.85 10.21 16.86
C PRO A 35 11.51 9.98 15.39
N TRP A 36 12.47 10.21 14.48
CA TRP A 36 12.30 9.94 13.05
C TRP A 36 12.16 8.45 12.74
N GLY A 37 12.94 7.60 13.40
CA GLY A 37 12.84 6.14 13.24
C GLY A 37 11.50 5.61 13.74
N VAL A 38 11.03 6.11 14.90
CA VAL A 38 9.70 5.77 15.44
C VAL A 38 8.59 6.23 14.50
N LEU A 39 8.65 7.45 13.98
CA LEU A 39 7.66 7.97 13.04
C LEU A 39 7.57 7.08 11.79
N VAL A 40 8.71 6.73 11.20
CA VAL A 40 8.76 5.88 10.00
C VAL A 40 8.24 4.46 10.31
N ALA A 41 8.57 3.90 11.47
CA ALA A 41 8.04 2.62 11.91
C ALA A 41 6.52 2.63 12.10
N VAL A 42 5.95 3.73 12.62
CA VAL A 42 4.49 3.90 12.73
C VAL A 42 3.84 4.04 11.35
N LEU A 43 4.45 4.80 10.43
CA LEU A 43 3.95 4.93 9.06
C LEU A 43 3.97 3.61 8.29
N ALA A 44 4.89 2.69 8.63
CA ALA A 44 4.91 1.35 8.06
C ALA A 44 3.64 0.54 8.33
N VAL A 45 2.82 0.90 9.32
CA VAL A 45 1.52 0.26 9.59
C VAL A 45 0.51 0.50 8.47
N ALA A 46 0.59 1.65 7.78
CA ALA A 46 -0.33 2.01 6.71
C ALA A 46 -0.33 1.00 5.54
N PRO A 47 0.81 0.61 4.94
CA PRO A 47 0.82 -0.41 3.89
C PRO A 47 0.37 -1.79 4.38
N PHE A 48 0.61 -2.16 5.65
CA PHE A 48 0.06 -3.39 6.24
C PHE A 48 -1.46 -3.35 6.31
N TYR A 49 -2.04 -2.24 6.79
CA TYR A 49 -3.48 -2.05 6.83
C TYR A 49 -4.09 -2.11 5.42
N MET A 50 -3.46 -1.46 4.44
CA MET A 50 -3.86 -1.52 3.02
C MET A 50 -3.76 -2.93 2.42
N ALA A 51 -2.79 -3.75 2.87
CA ALA A 51 -2.67 -5.14 2.47
C ALA A 51 -3.77 -6.04 3.08
N ILE A 52 -4.30 -5.70 4.26
CA ILE A 52 -5.36 -6.46 4.93
C ILE A 52 -6.75 -6.06 4.42
N SER A 53 -7.03 -4.75 4.33
CA SER A 53 -8.35 -4.20 4.00
C SER A 53 -8.76 -4.43 2.54
N ARG A 54 -7.82 -4.80 1.67
CA ARG A 54 -8.00 -4.92 0.21
C ARG A 54 -8.56 -3.63 -0.43
N ASN A 55 -8.45 -2.50 0.27
CA ASN A 55 -8.98 -1.22 -0.16
C ASN A 55 -7.81 -0.26 -0.32
N CYS A 56 -7.45 0.06 -1.56
CA CYS A 56 -6.37 1.01 -1.84
C CYS A 56 -6.92 2.38 -2.13
N PHE A 57 -7.02 3.18 -1.08
CA PHE A 57 -7.25 4.61 -1.22
C PHE A 57 -6.12 5.29 -2.01
N VAL A 58 -4.87 4.81 -1.88
CA VAL A 58 -3.71 5.35 -2.62
C VAL A 58 -3.82 5.16 -4.13
N PHE A 59 -4.26 3.99 -4.61
CA PHE A 59 -4.43 3.76 -6.05
C PHE A 59 -5.62 4.54 -6.60
N LYS A 60 -6.70 4.68 -5.82
CA LYS A 60 -7.81 5.59 -6.14
C LYS A 60 -7.32 7.05 -6.23
N TRP A 61 -6.44 7.46 -5.32
CA TRP A 61 -5.91 8.83 -5.28
C TRP A 61 -4.90 9.11 -6.40
N LEU A 62 -4.10 8.11 -6.79
CA LEU A 62 -3.15 8.20 -7.89
C LEU A 62 -3.77 7.86 -9.27
N GLY A 63 -5.03 7.44 -9.32
CA GLY A 63 -5.70 7.03 -10.56
C GLY A 63 -5.10 5.79 -11.23
N ILE A 64 -4.28 5.01 -10.52
CA ILE A 64 -3.58 3.86 -11.09
C ILE A 64 -4.53 2.66 -11.07
N HIS A 65 -4.86 2.11 -12.23
CA HIS A 65 -5.57 0.84 -12.36
C HIS A 65 -4.72 -0.18 -13.11
N SER A 66 -4.86 -1.45 -12.77
CA SER A 66 -4.21 -2.55 -13.51
C SER A 66 -5.05 -3.04 -14.70
N LEU A 67 -6.23 -2.47 -14.92
CA LEU A 67 -7.09 -2.81 -16.06
C LEU A 67 -6.42 -2.34 -17.36
N SER A 68 -6.39 -3.20 -18.36
CA SER A 68 -6.02 -2.78 -19.71
C SER A 68 -7.09 -1.82 -20.28
N ALA A 69 -6.75 -1.01 -21.29
CA ALA A 69 -7.70 -0.10 -21.93
C ALA A 69 -8.99 -0.82 -22.38
N HIS A 70 -8.85 -2.06 -22.87
CA HIS A 70 -9.95 -2.89 -23.32
C HIS A 70 -10.85 -3.38 -22.18
N GLU A 71 -10.29 -3.61 -20.98
CA GLU A 71 -11.08 -4.01 -19.81
C GLU A 71 -11.76 -2.80 -19.16
N LEU A 72 -11.18 -1.61 -19.25
CA LEU A 72 -11.79 -0.37 -18.78
C LEU A 72 -13.07 -0.05 -19.58
N GLU A 73 -13.03 -0.29 -20.89
CA GLU A 73 -14.20 -0.12 -21.79
C GLU A 73 -15.30 -1.16 -21.49
N GLN A 74 -14.91 -2.40 -21.13
CA GLN A 74 -15.84 -3.49 -20.89
C GLN A 74 -16.48 -3.47 -19.49
N TYR A 75 -15.73 -3.07 -18.46
CA TYR A 75 -16.19 -3.10 -17.06
C TYR A 75 -16.50 -1.72 -16.47
N GLY A 76 -16.17 -0.64 -17.19
CA GLY A 76 -16.28 0.73 -16.70
C GLY A 76 -15.19 1.12 -15.71
N ASP A 77 -15.14 2.41 -15.35
CA ASP A 77 -14.18 2.90 -14.36
C ASP A 77 -14.43 2.20 -13.00
N PRO A 78 -13.44 1.44 -12.48
CA PRO A 78 -13.57 0.75 -11.19
C PRO A 78 -13.73 1.71 -10.00
N TYR A 79 -13.47 3.01 -10.21
CA TYR A 79 -13.53 4.07 -9.20
C TYR A 79 -14.75 4.98 -9.34
N ALA A 80 -15.58 4.82 -10.38
CA ALA A 80 -16.83 5.53 -10.54
C ALA A 80 -17.87 4.98 -9.54
N GLY A 81 -17.89 5.56 -8.35
CA GLY A 81 -18.87 5.33 -7.29
C GLY A 81 -18.99 6.57 -6.43
#